data_AF-A0AAV3I502-F1
#
_entry.id   AF-A0AAV3I502-F1
#
_cell.length_a   1.000
_cell.length_b   1.000
_cell.length_c   1.000
_cell.angle_alpha   90.00
_cell.angle_beta   90.00
_cell.angle_gamma   90.00
#
_symmetry.space_group_name_H-M   'P 1'
#
loop_
_entity.id
_entity.type
_entity.pdbx_description
1 polymer ?
#
loop_
_entity_poly.entity_id
_entity_poly.type
_entity_poly.pdbx_seq_one_letter_code
_entity_poly.pdbx_strand_id
1 'polypeptide(L)'
;MDDLRLNMQATTTVINGETVIDTGIAGFGIRIQKVSDHSILDLTPGAWLPFNFSSGALALEAVPVVQSGVSLTAAEFSASATIVVDYQ
;
A
#
# COMPACT_ATOMS: atom_id res chain seq x y z
N MET A 1 -15.75 -17.74 -14.16
CA MET A 1 -15.46 -16.59 -13.28
C MET A 1 -14.00 -16.30 -13.47
N ASP A 2 -13.63 -15.03 -13.55
CA ASP A 2 -12.25 -14.63 -13.72
C ASP A 2 -11.68 -14.39 -12.32
N ASP A 3 -11.04 -15.42 -11.77
CA ASP A 3 -10.30 -15.32 -10.53
C ASP A 3 -8.96 -14.64 -10.82
N LEU A 4 -8.73 -13.50 -10.17
CA LEU A 4 -7.57 -12.66 -10.37
C LEU A 4 -6.78 -12.55 -9.08
N ARG A 5 -5.53 -12.15 -9.20
CA ARG A 5 -4.68 -11.78 -8.07
C ARG A 5 -3.94 -10.50 -8.35
N LEU A 6 -3.77 -9.70 -7.30
CA LEU A 6 -3.03 -8.44 -7.33
C LEU A 6 -1.78 -8.54 -6.45
N ASN A 7 -0.65 -8.06 -6.94
CA ASN A 7 0.53 -7.74 -6.13
C ASN A 7 0.89 -6.27 -6.37
N MET A 8 1.19 -5.53 -5.30
CA MET A 8 1.64 -4.14 -5.41
C MET A 8 3.13 -4.06 -5.07
N GLN A 9 3.88 -3.38 -5.93
CA GLN A 9 5.33 -3.24 -5.84
C GLN A 9 5.70 -1.77 -5.72
N ALA A 10 6.44 -1.44 -4.69
CA ALA A 10 6.94 -0.08 -4.45
C ALA A 10 8.24 -0.16 -3.63
N THR A 11 9.01 0.93 -3.61
CA THR A 11 10.02 1.12 -2.56
C THR A 11 9.30 1.33 -1.23
N THR A 12 9.68 0.56 -0.22
CA THR A 12 9.02 0.58 1.10
C THR A 12 9.99 0.99 2.21
N THR A 13 9.41 1.49 3.29
CA THR A 13 10.07 1.76 4.57
C THR A 13 9.20 1.28 5.72
N VAL A 14 9.75 1.21 6.93
CA VAL A 14 9.00 0.84 8.14
C VAL A 14 8.76 2.08 8.99
N ILE A 15 7.50 2.42 9.23
CA ILE A 15 7.08 3.54 10.08
C ILE A 15 6.11 3.01 11.14
N ASN A 16 6.40 3.26 12.41
CA ASN A 16 5.58 2.78 13.54
C ASN A 16 5.31 1.25 13.54
N GLY A 17 6.21 0.46 12.93
CA GLY A 17 6.05 -0.99 12.77
C GLY A 17 5.22 -1.42 11.55
N GLU A 18 4.72 -0.48 10.76
CA GLU A 18 3.99 -0.74 9.51
C GLU A 18 4.94 -0.66 8.30
N THR A 19 4.81 -1.58 7.34
CA THR A 19 5.48 -1.45 6.03
C THR A 19 4.63 -0.52 5.17
N VAL A 20 5.20 0.62 4.78
CA VAL A 20 4.53 1.67 4.00
C VAL A 20 5.35 2.03 2.77
N ILE A 21 4.72 2.63 1.75
CA ILE A 21 5.44 3.16 0.59
C ILE A 21 6.31 4.33 1.05
N ASP A 22 7.58 4.30 0.66
CA ASP A 22 8.54 5.35 0.95
C ASP A 22 8.27 6.60 0.09
N THR A 23 8.21 7.76 0.74
CA THR A 23 8.03 9.07 0.09
C THR A 23 9.36 9.79 -0.15
N GLY A 24 10.48 9.24 0.36
CA GLY A 24 11.77 9.90 0.42
C GLY A 24 11.91 10.90 1.58
N ILE A 25 10.85 11.15 2.34
CA ILE A 25 10.86 12.01 3.53
C ILE A 25 10.99 11.13 4.78
N ALA A 26 12.08 11.31 5.53
CA ALA A 26 12.32 10.55 6.76
C ALA A 26 11.15 10.69 7.74
N GLY A 27 10.60 9.56 8.17
CA GLY A 27 9.46 9.51 9.09
C GLY A 27 8.10 9.81 8.44
N PHE A 28 8.00 9.83 7.11
CA PHE A 28 6.75 10.00 6.39
C PHE A 28 6.59 8.97 5.25
N GLY A 29 5.45 8.30 5.19
CA GLY A 29 5.17 7.27 4.20
C GLY A 29 3.70 7.19 3.85
N ILE A 30 3.35 6.29 2.93
CA ILE A 30 1.96 6.07 2.51
C ILE A 30 1.59 4.61 2.76
N ARG A 31 0.67 4.37 3.70
CA ARG A 31 0.07 3.06 3.92
C ARG A 31 -0.94 2.77 2.83
N ILE A 32 -0.87 1.57 2.27
CA ILE A 32 -1.94 1.03 1.43
C ILE A 32 -2.76 0.06 2.26
N GLN A 33 -4.07 0.28 2.32
CA GLN A 33 -5.00 -0.54 3.10
C GLN A 33 -6.23 -0.91 2.28
N LYS A 34 -6.88 -2.01 2.62
CA LYS A 34 -8.16 -2.40 2.03
C LYS A 34 -9.29 -1.53 2.58
N VAL A 35 -10.16 -1.03 1.71
CA VAL A 35 -11.36 -0.24 2.13
C VAL A 35 -12.29 -1.07 3.03
N SER A 36 -12.36 -2.39 2.82
CA SER A 36 -13.34 -3.25 3.50
C SER A 36 -13.11 -3.38 5.01
N ASP A 37 -11.85 -3.38 5.44
CA ASP A 37 -11.48 -3.72 6.83
C ASP A 37 -10.30 -2.89 7.37
N HIS A 38 -9.76 -1.95 6.57
CA HIS A 38 -8.57 -1.15 6.86
C HIS A 38 -7.30 -1.95 7.18
N SER A 39 -7.27 -3.26 6.90
CA SER A 39 -6.05 -4.02 7.05
C SER A 39 -5.05 -3.66 5.94
N ILE A 40 -3.78 -3.64 6.34
CA ILE A 40 -2.66 -3.22 5.48
C ILE A 40 -2.50 -4.23 4.34
N LEU A 41 -2.33 -3.73 3.12
CA LEU A 41 -1.94 -4.54 1.97
C LEU A 41 -0.47 -4.95 2.13
N ASP A 42 -0.18 -6.24 2.05
CA ASP A 42 1.20 -6.73 2.06
C ASP A 42 1.90 -6.32 0.75
N LEU A 43 2.92 -5.46 0.87
CA LEU A 43 3.72 -4.94 -0.23
C LEU A 43 4.99 -5.77 -0.50
N THR A 44 5.15 -6.90 0.20
CA THR A 44 6.27 -7.82 -0.06
C THR A 44 6.20 -8.31 -1.51
N PRO A 45 7.30 -8.27 -2.28
CA PRO A 45 7.32 -8.81 -3.63
C PRO A 45 6.81 -10.26 -3.66
N GLY A 46 5.78 -10.52 -4.46
CA GLY A 46 5.14 -11.84 -4.56
C GLY A 46 4.03 -12.12 -3.52
N ALA A 47 3.71 -11.18 -2.63
CA ALA A 47 2.50 -11.25 -1.81
C ALA A 47 1.26 -10.96 -2.67
N TRP A 48 0.54 -12.01 -3.02
CA TRP A 48 -0.64 -11.93 -3.89
C TRP A 48 -1.93 -11.84 -3.09
N LEU A 49 -2.74 -10.81 -3.38
CA LEU A 49 -4.10 -10.65 -2.88
C LEU A 49 -5.11 -11.18 -3.93
N PRO A 50 -5.83 -12.27 -3.67
CA PRO A 50 -6.89 -12.74 -4.57
C PRO A 50 -8.07 -11.78 -4.59
N PHE A 51 -8.71 -11.62 -5.76
CA PHE A 51 -9.99 -10.93 -5.93
C PHE A 51 -10.74 -11.46 -7.15
N ASN A 52 -12.04 -11.24 -7.21
CA ASN A 52 -12.84 -11.44 -8.42
C ASN A 52 -13.89 -10.33 -8.53
N PHE A 53 -14.34 -10.03 -9.74
CA PHE A 53 -15.31 -8.95 -9.96
C PHE A 53 -16.75 -9.31 -9.53
N SER A 54 -17.03 -10.59 -9.32
CA SER A 54 -18.37 -11.08 -8.97
C SER A 54 -18.72 -10.89 -7.49
N SER A 55 -17.72 -10.91 -6.61
CA SER A 55 -17.86 -10.66 -5.16
C SER A 55 -17.65 -9.18 -4.78
N GLY A 56 -17.45 -8.31 -5.77
CA GLY A 56 -17.14 -6.89 -5.59
C GLY A 56 -15.70 -6.56 -5.97
N ALA A 57 -15.49 -5.37 -6.55
CA ALA A 57 -14.17 -4.90 -6.95
C ALA A 57 -13.28 -4.68 -5.72
N LEU A 58 -11.99 -5.03 -5.85
CA LEU A 58 -10.99 -4.68 -4.85
C LEU A 58 -10.84 -3.14 -4.80
N ALA A 59 -11.10 -2.56 -3.64
CA ALA A 59 -10.92 -1.14 -3.38
C ALA A 59 -9.82 -0.92 -2.32
N LEU A 60 -8.88 -0.02 -2.63
CA LEU A 60 -7.72 0.31 -1.81
C LEU A 60 -7.72 1.79 -1.44
N GLU A 61 -7.17 2.11 -0.28
CA GLU A 61 -6.92 3.47 0.19
C GLU A 61 -5.43 3.72 0.33
N ALA A 62 -5.01 4.94 0.00
CA ALA A 62 -3.68 5.45 0.28
C ALA A 62 -3.76 6.44 1.45
N VAL A 63 -3.16 6.08 2.59
CA VAL A 63 -3.24 6.84 3.84
C VAL A 63 -1.85 7.37 4.20
N PRO A 64 -1.64 8.69 4.28
CA PRO A 64 -0.39 9.25 4.78
C PRO A 64 -0.12 8.80 6.22
N VAL A 65 1.12 8.39 6.52
CA VAL A 65 1.55 7.93 7.84
C VAL A 65 2.77 8.73 8.29
N VAL A 66 2.70 9.27 9.51
CA VAL A 66 3.79 10.01 10.14
C VAL A 66 4.37 9.18 11.30
N GLN A 67 5.69 9.14 11.41
CA GLN A 67 6.38 8.48 12.50
C GLN A 67 6.07 9.15 13.84
N SER A 68 5.75 8.33 14.84
CA SER A 68 5.47 8.80 16.19
C SER A 68 6.65 9.57 16.77
N GLY A 69 6.37 10.74 17.35
CA GLY A 69 7.38 11.61 17.94
C GLY A 69 8.23 12.41 16.94
N VAL A 70 7.95 12.36 15.64
CA VAL A 70 8.66 13.16 14.62
C VAL A 70 7.85 14.39 14.23
N SER A 71 8.52 15.53 14.11
CA SER A 71 7.99 16.72 13.45
C SER A 71 8.53 16.79 12.03
N LEU A 72 7.63 16.83 11.05
CA LEU A 72 8.00 16.93 9.64
C LEU A 72 8.25 18.39 9.26
N THR A 73 9.24 18.62 8.39
CA THR A 73 9.37 19.90 7.70
C THR A 73 8.38 19.92 6.54
N ALA A 74 7.66 21.04 6.36
CA ALA A 74 6.74 21.19 5.24
C ALA A 74 7.51 21.06 3.91
N ALA A 75 7.07 20.13 3.07
CA ALA A 75 7.66 19.85 1.77
C ALA A 75 6.61 19.24 0.84
N GLU A 76 6.81 19.40 -0.46
CA GLU A 76 6.11 18.59 -1.45
C GLU A 76 6.64 17.15 -1.40
N PHE A 77 5.78 16.18 -1.70
CA PHE A 77 6.15 14.78 -1.76
C PHE A 77 5.47 14.09 -2.92
N SER A 78 6.10 13.02 -3.42
CA SER A 78 5.52 12.11 -4.39
C SER A 78 6.04 10.70 -4.13
N ALA A 79 5.24 9.69 -4.48
CA ALA A 79 5.64 8.30 -4.44
C ALA A 79 4.93 7.56 -5.58
N SER A 80 5.51 6.43 -6.00
CA SER A 80 4.95 5.60 -7.06
C SER A 80 4.91 4.14 -6.65
N ALA A 81 3.85 3.44 -7.06
CA ALA A 81 3.71 1.99 -6.92
C ALA A 81 3.23 1.39 -8.24
N THR A 82 3.61 0.14 -8.49
CA THR A 82 3.16 -0.66 -9.63
C THR A 82 2.18 -1.71 -9.15
N ILE A 83 1.02 -1.79 -9.79
CA ILE A 83 0.07 -2.89 -9.59
C ILE A 83 0.27 -3.92 -10.69
N VAL A 84 0.53 -5.16 -10.29
CA VAL A 84 0.57 -6.32 -11.18
C VAL A 84 -0.71 -7.13 -10.95
N VAL A 85 -1.40 -7.47 -12.05
CA VAL A 85 -2.61 -8.30 -12.02
C VAL A 85 -2.39 -9.52 -12.89
N ASP A 86 -2.64 -10.70 -12.32
CA ASP A 86 -2.57 -11.99 -13.01
C ASP A 86 -3.91 -12.73 -12.89
N TYR A 87 -4.20 -13.57 -13.88
CA TYR A 87 -5.21 -14.63 -13.73
C TYR A 87 -4.69 -15.73 -12.81
N GLN A 88 -5.59 -16.34 -12.05
CA GLN A 88 -5.32 -17.49 -11.19
C GLN A 88 -5.54 -18.82 -11.92
#